data_AF-A0A950ZGH6-F1
#
_entry.id   AF-A0A950ZGH6-F1
#
_cell.length_a   1.000
_cell.length_b   1.000
_cell.length_c   1.000
_cell.angle_alpha   90.00
_cell.angle_beta   90.00
_cell.angle_gamma   90.00
#
_symmetry.space_group_name_H-M   'P 1'
#
loop_
_entity.id
_entity.type
_entity.pdbx_description
1 polymer ?
#
loop_
_entity_poly.entity_id
_entity_poly.type
_entity_poly.pdbx_seq_one_letter_code
_entity_poly.pdbx_strand_id
1 'polypeptide(L)'
;EATERARRGEGPTLVEAKVLRLTSHSSDDDQRRYRSLEVLEEEKQRDGVLRFRAQLEELGVLKPGDAEEMRAELVRELDRALDEAEAAPQPDPDTVLRHVYAEDR
;
A
#
# COMPACT_ATOMS: atom_id res chain seq x y z
N GLU A 1 16.88 -13.35 2.24
CA GLU A 1 17.23 -14.50 1.38
C GLU A 1 17.18 -14.20 -0.12
N ALA A 2 16.01 -14.11 -0.79
CA ALA A 2 15.94 -13.97 -2.25
C ALA A 2 16.73 -12.75 -2.80
N THR A 3 16.64 -11.61 -2.13
CA THR A 3 17.43 -10.40 -2.45
C THR A 3 18.93 -10.65 -2.36
N GLU A 4 19.39 -11.38 -1.34
CA GLU A 4 20.81 -11.65 -1.15
C GLU A 4 21.34 -12.60 -2.22
N ARG A 5 20.57 -13.65 -2.56
CA ARG A 5 20.88 -14.57 -3.66
C ARG A 5 21.10 -13.82 -4.97
N ALA A 6 20.18 -12.92 -5.32
CA ALA A 6 20.29 -12.08 -6.50
C ALA A 6 21.55 -11.19 -6.45
N ARG A 7 21.83 -10.55 -5.31
CA ARG A 7 23.02 -9.70 -5.12
C ARG A 7 24.34 -10.47 -5.22
N ARG A 8 24.37 -11.74 -4.83
CA ARG A 8 25.54 -12.63 -4.98
C ARG A 8 25.70 -13.21 -6.40
N GLY A 9 24.81 -12.88 -7.33
CA GLY A 9 24.88 -13.37 -8.71
C GLY A 9 24.42 -14.82 -8.88
N GLU A 10 23.72 -15.39 -7.90
CA GLU A 10 23.29 -16.79 -7.88
C GLU A 10 21.99 -17.03 -8.69
N GLY A 11 21.53 -16.02 -9.43
CA GLY A 11 20.34 -16.06 -10.28
C GLY A 11 19.05 -15.57 -9.61
N PRO A 12 17.94 -15.46 -10.39
CA PRO A 12 16.67 -14.93 -9.92
C PRO A 12 15.84 -15.96 -9.15
N THR A 13 14.99 -15.49 -8.23
CA THR A 13 14.03 -16.30 -7.47
C THR A 13 12.60 -15.84 -7.80
N LEU A 14 11.68 -16.79 -7.99
CA LEU A 14 10.24 -16.52 -8.01
C LEU A 14 9.69 -16.59 -6.58
N VAL A 15 8.99 -15.56 -6.14
CA VAL A 15 8.31 -15.52 -4.84
C VAL A 15 6.81 -15.35 -5.06
N GLU A 16 6.00 -16.32 -4.64
CA GLU A 16 4.55 -16.22 -4.65
C GLU A 16 4.05 -15.75 -3.28
N ALA A 17 3.65 -14.48 -3.17
CA ALA A 17 3.02 -13.94 -1.97
C ALA A 17 1.50 -14.09 -2.05
N LYS A 18 0.95 -15.04 -1.28
CA LYS A 18 -0.50 -15.28 -1.23
C LYS A 18 -1.17 -14.25 -0.32
N VAL A 19 -1.82 -13.26 -0.93
CA VAL A 19 -2.50 -12.16 -0.24
C VAL A 19 -3.99 -12.13 -0.55
N LEU A 20 -4.73 -11.38 0.27
CA LEU A 20 -6.16 -11.18 0.16
C LEU A 20 -6.45 -9.75 -0.28
N ARG A 21 -7.46 -9.56 -1.13
CA ARG A 21 -7.98 -8.23 -1.46
C ARG A 21 -9.18 -7.94 -0.56
N LEU A 22 -8.93 -7.20 0.52
CA LEU A 22 -9.93 -6.95 1.57
C LEU A 22 -11.08 -6.05 1.09
N THR A 23 -10.84 -5.22 0.06
CA THR A 23 -11.81 -4.29 -0.52
C THR A 23 -12.19 -4.68 -1.95
N SER A 24 -13.16 -3.95 -2.53
CA SER A 24 -13.51 -4.05 -3.95
C SER A 24 -12.30 -3.88 -4.87
N HIS A 25 -12.44 -4.30 -6.13
CA HIS A 25 -11.39 -4.19 -7.13
C HIS A 25 -10.96 -2.75 -7.36
N SER A 26 -11.92 -1.84 -7.39
CA SER A 26 -11.76 -0.40 -7.61
C SER A 26 -12.95 0.35 -7.02
N SER A 27 -12.98 1.67 -7.19
CA SER A 27 -14.11 2.54 -6.85
C SER A 27 -15.39 2.21 -7.62
N ASP A 28 -15.26 1.66 -8.83
CA ASP A 28 -16.38 1.36 -9.73
C ASP A 28 -16.88 -0.09 -9.56
N ASP A 29 -16.32 -0.83 -8.61
CA ASP A 29 -16.61 -2.24 -8.37
C ASP A 29 -17.29 -2.48 -7.01
N ASP A 30 -18.14 -3.50 -6.96
CA ASP A 30 -18.74 -3.98 -5.72
C ASP A 30 -18.53 -5.48 -5.57
N GLN A 31 -17.56 -5.83 -4.72
CA GLN A 31 -17.21 -7.21 -4.45
C GLN A 31 -18.33 -8.06 -3.84
N ARG A 32 -19.33 -7.44 -3.21
CA ARG A 32 -20.48 -8.17 -2.62
C ARG A 32 -21.38 -8.79 -3.68
N ARG A 33 -21.23 -8.37 -4.95
CA ARG A 33 -21.98 -8.94 -6.09
C ARG A 33 -21.50 -10.32 -6.48
N TYR A 34 -20.26 -10.68 -6.14
CA TYR A 34 -19.61 -11.92 -6.58
C TYR A 34 -18.83 -12.64 -5.47
N ARG A 35 -18.87 -12.13 -4.23
CA ARG A 35 -18.27 -12.76 -3.04
C ARG A 35 -19.29 -12.78 -1.92
N SER A 36 -19.35 -13.89 -1.18
CA SER A 36 -20.22 -14.00 -0.02
C SER A 36 -19.72 -13.14 1.14
N LEU A 37 -20.65 -12.67 1.98
CA LEU A 37 -20.31 -11.93 3.19
C LEU A 37 -19.44 -12.75 4.15
N GLU A 38 -19.68 -14.06 4.23
CA GLU A 38 -18.90 -15.00 5.05
C GLU A 38 -17.41 -15.00 4.67
N VAL A 39 -17.11 -15.09 3.36
CA VAL A 39 -15.73 -15.03 2.86
C VAL A 39 -15.10 -13.68 3.15
N LEU A 40 -15.83 -12.58 2.94
CA LEU A 40 -15.31 -11.24 3.22
C LEU A 40 -14.96 -11.05 4.70
N GLU A 41 -15.77 -11.59 5.60
CA GLU A 41 -15.52 -11.48 7.03
C GLU A 41 -14.36 -12.37 7.47
N GLU A 42 -14.26 -13.61 6.98
CA GLU A 42 -13.12 -14.50 7.23
C GLU A 42 -11.80 -13.85 6.81
N GLU A 43 -11.79 -13.21 5.63
CA GLU A 43 -10.60 -12.57 5.10
C GLU A 43 -10.17 -11.33 5.88
N LYS A 44 -11.12 -10.55 6.42
CA LYS A 44 -10.78 -9.40 7.29
C LYS A 44 -10.03 -9.83 8.55
N GLN A 45 -10.36 -10.99 9.12
CA GLN A 45 -9.65 -11.54 10.28
C GLN A 45 -8.20 -11.93 9.95
N ARG A 46 -7.86 -11.99 8.66
CA ARG A 46 -6.52 -12.29 8.15
C ARG A 46 -5.74 -11.04 7.75
N ASP A 47 -6.22 -9.85 8.09
CA ASP A 47 -5.51 -8.59 7.87
C ASP A 47 -4.12 -8.63 8.51
N GLY A 48 -3.09 -8.50 7.68
CA GLY A 48 -1.69 -8.55 8.10
C GLY A 48 -1.32 -7.41 9.04
N VAL A 49 -1.94 -6.23 8.91
CA VAL A 49 -1.66 -5.07 9.77
C VAL A 49 -2.12 -5.36 11.19
N LEU A 50 -3.35 -5.86 11.36
CA LEU A 50 -3.91 -6.17 12.67
C LEU A 50 -3.15 -7.32 13.34
N ARG A 51 -2.83 -8.37 12.57
CA ARG A 51 -2.09 -9.53 13.07
C ARG A 51 -0.67 -9.17 13.48
N PHE A 52 0.02 -8.36 12.69
CA PHE A 52 1.39 -7.95 12.98
C PHE A 52 1.43 -6.97 14.17
N ARG A 53 0.45 -6.05 14.27
CA ARG A 53 0.27 -5.20 15.45
C ARG A 53 0.18 -6.05 16.72
N ALA A 54 -0.75 -7.01 16.76
CA ALA A 54 -0.94 -7.88 17.92
C ALA A 54 0.34 -8.66 18.27
N GLN A 55 1.06 -9.16 17.26
CA GLN A 55 2.34 -9.84 17.45
C GLN A 55 3.39 -8.91 18.07
N LEU A 56 3.49 -7.65 17.63
CA LEU A 56 4.46 -6.71 18.18
C LEU A 56 4.12 -6.27 19.61
N GLU A 57 2.83 -6.15 19.94
CA GLU A 57 2.35 -5.88 21.29
C GLU A 57 2.68 -7.06 22.24
N GLU A 58 2.43 -8.29 21.80
CA GLU A 58 2.79 -9.52 22.55
C GLU A 58 4.29 -9.61 22.80
N LEU A 59 5.12 -9.23 21.83
CA LEU A 59 6.57 -9.20 21.95
C LEU A 59 7.08 -7.98 22.75
N GLY A 60 6.21 -7.06 23.17
CA GLY A 60 6.58 -5.84 23.88
C GLY A 60 7.39 -4.83 23.05
N VAL A 61 7.42 -5.01 21.73
CA VAL A 61 8.07 -4.10 20.78
C VAL A 61 7.22 -2.85 20.57
N LEU A 62 5.90 -3.06 20.45
CA LEU A 62 4.92 -1.98 20.33
C LEU A 62 4.30 -1.72 21.70
N LYS A 63 4.53 -0.54 22.27
CA LYS A 63 4.03 -0.16 23.59
C LYS A 63 2.61 0.41 23.50
N PRO A 64 1.87 0.45 24.63
CA PRO A 64 0.56 1.07 24.66
C PRO A 64 0.64 2.53 24.19
N GLY A 65 -0.12 2.89 23.15
CA GLY A 65 -0.18 4.24 22.59
C GLY A 65 0.71 4.48 21.37
N ASP A 66 1.72 3.65 21.12
CA ASP A 66 2.66 3.85 19.99
C ASP A 66 1.93 3.80 18.64
N ALA A 67 0.99 2.86 18.48
CA ALA A 67 0.21 2.72 17.24
C ALA A 67 -0.69 3.94 16.98
N GLU A 68 -1.27 4.48 18.04
CA GLU A 68 -2.15 5.64 17.99
C GLU A 68 -1.36 6.92 17.67
N GLU A 69 -0.16 7.07 18.26
CA GLU A 69 0.76 8.17 17.96
C GLU A 69 1.22 8.12 16.50
N MET A 70 1.71 6.97 16.02
CA MET A 70 2.08 6.77 14.62
C MET A 70 0.92 7.09 13.68
N ARG A 71 -0.31 6.67 14.01
CA ARG A 71 -1.48 6.97 13.19
C ARG A 71 -1.77 8.47 13.15
N ALA A 72 -1.64 9.18 14.26
CA ALA A 72 -1.85 10.62 14.31
C ALA A 72 -0.77 11.39 13.53
N GLU A 73 0.47 10.91 13.52
CA GLU A 73 1.54 11.46 12.67
C GLU A 73 1.26 11.23 11.18
N LEU A 74 0.90 10.00 10.80
CA LEU A 74 0.58 9.65 9.41
C LEU A 74 -0.60 10.45 8.86
N VAL A 75 -1.63 10.70 9.67
CA VAL A 75 -2.76 11.56 9.27
C VAL A 75 -2.27 12.99 8.99
N ARG A 76 -1.44 13.56 9.86
CA ARG A 76 -0.88 14.91 9.66
C ARG A 76 0.06 14.99 8.46
N GLU A 77 0.76 13.91 8.14
CA GLU A 77 1.56 13.81 6.91
C GLU A 77 0.68 13.76 5.67
N LEU A 78 -0.36 12.93 5.70
CA LEU A 78 -1.31 12.79 4.61
C LEU A 78 -2.06 14.10 4.32
N ASP A 79 -2.53 14.79 5.36
CA ASP A 79 -3.24 16.06 5.22
C ASP A 79 -2.35 17.10 4.54
N ARG A 80 -1.08 17.22 4.95
CA ARG A 80 -0.12 18.12 4.32
C ARG A 80 0.16 17.74 2.86
N ALA A 81 0.34 16.46 2.58
CA ALA A 81 0.58 15.98 1.21
C ALA A 81 -0.64 16.21 0.30
N LEU A 82 -1.85 16.10 0.85
CA LEU A 82 -3.09 16.39 0.14
C LEU A 82 -3.20 17.89 -0.16
N ASP A 83 -2.98 18.75 0.83
CA ASP A 83 -3.00 20.21 0.65
C ASP A 83 -1.99 20.66 -0.43
N GLU A 84 -0.78 20.09 -0.42
CA GLU A 84 0.25 20.36 -1.43
C GLU A 84 -0.18 19.87 -2.83
N ALA A 85 -0.78 18.69 -2.92
CA ALA A 85 -1.25 18.12 -4.18
C ALA A 85 -2.45 18.90 -4.77
N GLU A 86 -3.38 19.35 -3.93
CA GLU A 86 -4.55 20.13 -4.35
C GLU A 86 -4.17 21.56 -4.75
N ALA A 87 -3.15 22.14 -4.11
CA ALA A 87 -2.64 23.46 -4.45
C ALA A 87 -1.77 23.47 -5.72
N ALA A 88 -1.29 22.31 -6.17
CA ALA A 88 -0.45 22.21 -7.37
C ALA A 88 -1.23 22.66 -8.62
N PRO A 89 -0.61 23.45 -9.51
CA PRO A 89 -1.25 23.84 -10.75
C PRO A 89 -1.51 22.62 -11.63
N GLN A 90 -2.58 22.68 -12.42
CA GLN A 90 -2.81 21.69 -13.47
C GLN A 90 -1.63 21.67 -14.44
N PRO A 91 -1.30 20.49 -15.02
CA PRO A 91 -0.23 20.40 -15.99
C PRO A 91 -0.55 21.27 -17.20
N ASP A 92 0.49 21.90 -17.75
CA ASP A 92 0.38 22.68 -18.98
C ASP A 92 -0.05 21.77 -20.14
N PRO A 93 -1.19 22.03 -20.82
CA PRO A 93 -1.65 21.23 -21.95
C PRO A 93 -0.61 21.05 -23.06
N ASP A 94 0.30 22.02 -23.24
CA ASP A 94 1.34 21.95 -24.26
C ASP A 94 2.39 20.85 -23.97
N THR A 95 2.44 20.36 -22.72
CA THR A 95 3.33 19.25 -22.32
C THR A 95 2.78 17.86 -22.67
N VAL A 96 1.60 17.76 -23.27
CA VAL A 96 0.93 16.46 -23.56
C VAL A 96 1.78 15.51 -24.41
N LEU A 97 2.64 16.03 -25.30
CA LEU A 97 3.53 15.23 -26.15
C LEU A 97 4.93 15.01 -25.55
N ARG A 98 5.21 15.59 -24.38
CA ARG A 98 6.51 15.46 -23.73
C ARG A 98 6.75 14.02 -23.32
N HIS A 99 8.00 13.56 -23.41
CA HIS A 99 8.45 12.20 -23.07
C HIS A 99 7.89 11.06 -23.96
N VAL A 100 7.16 11.36 -25.05
CA VAL A 100 6.83 10.37 -26.09
C VAL A 100 8.10 9.91 -26.82
N TYR A 101 8.99 10.86 -27.12
CA TYR A 101 10.34 10.63 -27.59
C TYR A 101 11.34 11.40 -26.72
N ALA A 102 12.63 11.10 -26.89
CA ALA A 102 13.68 11.95 -26.34
C ALA A 102 13.60 13.35 -26.99
N GLU A 103 13.94 14.39 -26.24
CA GLU A 103 14.07 15.74 -26.80
C GLU A 103 15.22 15.75 -27.83
N ASP A 104 15.03 16.46 -28.94
CA ASP A 104 16.11 16.66 -29.92
C ASP A 104 17.29 17.34 -29.23
N ARG A 105 18.49 16.79 -29.41
CA ARG A 105 19.72 17.31 -28.81
C ARG A 105 20.15 18.64 -29.42
#